data_AF-A0A926AC26-F1
#
_entry.id   AF-A0A926AC26-F1
#
_cell.length_a   1.000
_cell.length_b   1.000
_cell.length_c   1.000
_cell.angle_alpha   90.00
_cell.angle_beta   90.00
_cell.angle_gamma   90.00
#
_symmetry.space_group_name_H-M   'P 1'
#
loop_
_entity.id
_entity.type
_entity.pdbx_description
1 polymer ?
#
loop_
_entity_poly.entity_id
_entity_poly.type
_entity_poly.pdbx_seq_one_letter_code
_entity_poly.pdbx_strand_id
1 'polypeptide(L)'
;FTLTLPSYITGTLVNNVGNNSVDLLVNTVTYPSITPSMSGSTLNLAWPAEFLGYRLQSQTNDLTVGITGTWFDEPNTGGATSINITVDPASPTVFYRLVYPYP
;
A
#
# COMPACT_ATOMS: atom_id res chain seq x y z
N PHE A 1 18.46 6.90 -28.87
CA PHE A 1 17.03 6.84 -28.53
C PHE A 1 16.86 7.41 -27.14
N THR A 2 15.71 8.01 -26.83
CA THR A 2 15.36 8.42 -25.46
C THR A 2 14.26 7.48 -24.98
N LEU A 3 14.52 6.77 -23.89
CA LEU A 3 13.52 5.93 -23.23
C LEU A 3 13.02 6.65 -21.99
N THR A 4 11.74 7.01 -21.99
CA THR A 4 11.08 7.59 -20.81
C THR A 4 10.32 6.46 -20.11
N LEU A 5 10.73 6.14 -18.90
CA LEU A 5 10.01 5.20 -18.05
C LEU A 5 9.00 5.95 -17.17
N PRO A 6 7.85 5.36 -16.85
CA PRO A 6 6.98 5.86 -15.79
C PRO A 6 7.74 5.98 -14.47
N SER A 7 7.33 6.91 -13.59
CA SER A 7 8.01 7.19 -12.32
C SER A 7 8.08 6.00 -11.34
N TYR A 8 7.28 4.95 -11.57
CA TYR A 8 7.27 3.71 -10.79
C TYR A 8 8.20 2.61 -11.34
N ILE A 9 8.93 2.89 -12.43
CA ILE A 9 9.83 1.95 -13.07
C ILE A 9 11.24 2.52 -13.05
N THR A 10 12.17 1.77 -12.45
CA THR A 10 13.60 2.09 -12.55
C THR A 10 14.23 1.16 -13.58
N GLY A 11 15.17 1.68 -14.38
CA GLY A 11 15.92 0.89 -15.35
C GLY A 11 17.41 1.09 -15.15
N THR A 12 18.17 0.00 -15.18
CA THR A 12 19.65 0.03 -15.21
C THR A 12 20.14 -0.61 -16.50
N LEU A 13 21.07 0.06 -17.19
CA LEU A 13 21.72 -0.51 -18.36
C LEU A 13 22.80 -1.49 -17.90
N VAL A 14 22.77 -2.70 -18.45
CA VAL A 14 23.71 -3.78 -18.15
C VAL A 14 24.47 -4.13 -19.43
N ASN A 15 25.80 -4.20 -19.34
CA ASN A 15 26.62 -4.68 -20.44
C ASN A 15 26.61 -6.21 -20.46
N ASN A 16 25.95 -6.82 -21.44
CA ASN A 16 25.85 -8.26 -21.58
C ASN A 16 26.88 -8.76 -22.61
N VAL A 17 28.09 -8.99 -22.11
CA VAL A 17 29.23 -9.43 -22.94
C VAL A 17 29.06 -10.83 -23.53
N GLY A 18 28.22 -11.68 -22.93
CA GLY A 18 27.94 -13.03 -23.44
C GLY A 18 27.04 -13.03 -24.67
N ASN A 19 26.32 -11.93 -24.91
CA ASN A 19 25.41 -11.77 -26.03
C ASN A 19 25.74 -10.55 -26.92
N ASN A 20 26.90 -9.93 -26.70
CA ASN A 20 27.35 -8.72 -27.38
C ASN A 20 26.28 -7.60 -27.42
N SER A 21 25.51 -7.45 -26.34
CA SER A 21 24.40 -6.49 -26.24
C SER A 21 24.51 -5.57 -25.03
N VAL A 22 23.78 -4.45 -25.08
CA VAL A 22 23.47 -3.63 -23.91
C VAL A 22 22.00 -3.89 -23.58
N ASP A 23 21.75 -4.47 -22.41
CA ASP A 23 20.41 -4.84 -21.98
C ASP A 23 19.86 -3.79 -21.01
N LEU A 24 18.57 -3.50 -21.09
CA LEU A 24 17.87 -2.74 -20.07
C LEU A 24 17.30 -3.71 -19.04
N LEU A 25 17.87 -3.70 -17.84
CA LEU A 25 17.25 -4.36 -16.70
C LEU A 25 16.17 -3.43 -16.12
N VAL A 26 14.93 -3.89 -16.12
CA VAL A 26 13.77 -3.15 -15.63
C VAL A 26 13.42 -3.64 -14.23
N ASN A 27 13.52 -2.76 -13.24
CA ASN A 27 13.06 -3.00 -11.88
C ASN A 27 11.70 -2.33 -11.67
N THR A 28 10.69 -3.14 -11.41
CA THR A 28 9.38 -2.66 -10.97
C THR A 28 9.46 -2.25 -9.51
N VAL A 29 9.09 -1.02 -9.19
CA VAL A 29 8.88 -0.61 -7.79
C VAL A 29 7.43 -0.98 -7.45
N THR A 30 7.24 -1.86 -6.46
CA THR A 30 5.91 -2.14 -5.93
C THR A 30 5.51 -1.02 -4.98
N TYR A 31 4.25 -0.60 -5.07
CA TYR A 31 3.66 0.36 -4.15
C TYR A 31 2.80 -0.38 -3.13
N PRO A 32 2.68 0.13 -1.90
CA PRO A 32 1.81 -0.47 -0.90
C PRO A 32 0.37 -0.39 -1.40
N SER A 33 -0.23 -1.56 -1.61
CA SER A 33 -1.65 -1.71 -1.94
C SER A 33 -2.37 -2.42 -0.81
N ILE A 34 -3.60 -1.99 -0.53
CA ILE A 34 -4.48 -2.65 0.41
C ILE A 34 -5.45 -3.52 -0.40
N THR A 35 -5.47 -4.82 -0.11
CA THR A 35 -6.46 -5.77 -0.63
C THR A 35 -7.55 -5.95 0.42
N PRO A 36 -8.76 -5.44 0.19
CA PRO A 36 -9.89 -5.68 1.07
C PRO A 36 -10.57 -7.03 0.76
N SER A 37 -11.08 -7.70 1.80
CA SER A 37 -12.00 -8.83 1.67
C SER A 37 -13.01 -8.85 2.82
N MET A 38 -14.17 -9.46 2.61
CA MET A 38 -15.26 -9.49 3.59
C MET A 38 -15.60 -10.93 3.98
N SER A 39 -15.81 -11.16 5.27
CA SER A 39 -16.38 -12.41 5.80
C SER A 39 -17.38 -12.07 6.90
N GLY A 40 -18.68 -12.24 6.61
CA GLY A 40 -19.75 -11.76 7.49
C GLY A 40 -19.66 -10.25 7.71
N SER A 41 -19.54 -9.83 8.97
CA SER A 41 -19.37 -8.42 9.37
C SER A 41 -17.90 -8.03 9.59
N THR A 42 -16.96 -8.87 9.18
CA THR A 42 -15.52 -8.62 9.34
C THR A 42 -14.91 -8.21 8.00
N LEU A 43 -14.35 -7.01 7.96
CA LEU A 43 -13.50 -6.49 6.90
C LEU A 43 -12.05 -6.90 7.18
N ASN A 44 -11.49 -7.74 6.32
CA ASN A 44 -10.07 -8.02 6.32
C ASN A 44 -9.37 -7.06 5.35
N LEU A 45 -8.33 -6.39 5.83
CA LEU A 45 -7.44 -5.57 5.02
C LEU A 45 -6.06 -6.20 5.05
N ALA A 46 -5.49 -6.55 3.90
CA ALA A 46 -4.18 -7.14 3.77
C ALA A 46 -3.30 -6.37 2.79
N TRP A 47 -1.98 -6.41 2.98
CA TRP A 47 -1.00 -5.79 2.08
C TRP A 47 0.19 -6.72 1.84
N PRO A 48 0.98 -6.50 0.77
CA PRO A 48 2.11 -7.38 0.45
C PRO A 48 3.16 -7.43 1.57
N ALA A 49 3.82 -8.58 1.71
CA ALA A 49 4.76 -8.83 2.81
C ALA A 49 6.00 -7.92 2.79
N GLU A 50 6.37 -7.39 1.61
CA GLU A 50 7.44 -6.39 1.47
C GLU A 50 7.14 -5.05 2.18
N PHE A 51 5.89 -4.80 2.58
CA PHE A 51 5.49 -3.61 3.33
C PHE A 51 5.31 -3.87 4.84
N LEU A 52 5.99 -4.88 5.40
CA LEU A 52 6.13 -5.01 6.85
C LEU A 52 6.79 -3.74 7.44
N GLY A 53 6.34 -3.29 8.62
CA GLY A 53 6.79 -2.02 9.22
C GLY A 53 5.96 -0.80 8.80
N TYR A 54 5.06 -0.93 7.81
CA TYR A 54 4.00 0.04 7.58
C TYR A 54 2.92 -0.11 8.63
N ARG A 55 2.20 0.98 8.90
CA ARG A 55 1.02 0.98 9.77
C ARG A 55 -0.22 1.34 8.98
N LEU A 56 -1.34 0.72 9.35
CA LEU A 56 -2.63 1.12 8.84
C LEU A 56 -3.13 2.31 9.67
N GLN A 57 -3.65 3.32 8.99
CA GLN A 57 -4.38 4.40 9.62
C GLN A 57 -5.83 4.41 9.16
N SER A 58 -6.72 4.81 10.05
CA SER A 58 -8.13 5.02 9.77
C SER A 58 -8.57 6.45 10.06
N GLN A 59 -9.68 6.83 9.44
CA GLN A 59 -10.48 7.99 9.84
C GLN A 59 -11.96 7.69 9.62
N THR A 60 -12.77 8.10 10.58
CA THR A 60 -14.24 8.01 10.52
C THR A 60 -14.78 9.42 10.44
N ASN A 61 -15.45 9.74 9.33
CA ASN A 61 -15.95 11.09 9.07
C ASN A 61 -17.41 11.03 8.63
N ASP A 62 -18.13 12.15 8.73
CA ASP A 62 -19.44 12.28 8.10
C ASP A 62 -19.35 12.20 6.58
N LEU A 63 -20.37 11.61 5.95
CA LEU A 63 -20.44 11.45 4.49
C LEU A 63 -20.32 12.79 3.73
N THR A 64 -20.81 13.88 4.31
CA THR A 64 -20.74 15.23 3.73
C THR A 64 -19.37 15.90 3.87
N VAL A 65 -18.53 15.42 4.80
CA VAL A 65 -17.20 15.97 5.08
C VAL A 65 -16.12 15.24 4.26
N GLY A 66 -16.25 13.93 4.07
CA GLY A 66 -15.30 13.14 3.28
C GLY A 66 -13.95 12.96 3.99
N ILE A 67 -12.84 12.95 3.24
CA ILE A 67 -11.48 12.73 3.76
C ILE A 67 -10.91 14.02 4.37
N THR A 68 -10.35 13.93 5.58
CA THR A 68 -9.68 15.05 6.25
C THR A 68 -8.19 14.75 6.51
N GLY A 69 -7.52 15.67 7.21
CA GLY A 69 -6.12 15.53 7.62
C GLY A 69 -5.92 14.73 8.93
N THR A 70 -6.99 14.40 9.64
CA THR A 70 -6.92 13.70 10.93
C THR A 70 -6.97 12.20 10.70
N TRP A 71 -5.91 11.50 11.07
CA TRP A 71 -5.77 10.05 10.91
C TRP A 71 -5.32 9.42 12.21
N PHE A 72 -5.88 8.27 12.55
CA PHE A 72 -5.56 7.51 13.75
C PHE A 72 -4.88 6.20 13.36
N ASP A 73 -3.91 5.77 14.15
CA ASP A 73 -3.21 4.51 13.91
C ASP A 73 -4.07 3.33 14.37
N GLU A 74 -4.21 2.32 13.50
CA GLU A 74 -4.82 1.05 13.87
C GLU A 74 -3.80 0.21 14.68
N PRO A 75 -4.19 -0.30 15.85
CA PRO A 75 -3.27 -0.95 16.77
C PRO A 75 -2.70 -2.25 16.18
N ASN A 76 -1.48 -2.60 16.60
CA ASN A 76 -0.78 -3.85 16.25
C ASN A 76 -0.48 -4.06 14.75
N THR A 77 -0.52 -3.01 13.91
CA THR A 77 -0.27 -3.15 12.47
C THR A 77 1.20 -3.06 12.06
N GLY A 78 2.06 -2.41 12.86
CA GLY A 78 3.50 -2.24 12.52
C GLY A 78 4.30 -3.54 12.36
N GLY A 79 3.85 -4.63 12.97
CA GLY A 79 4.43 -5.97 12.85
C GLY A 79 3.59 -6.97 12.04
N ALA A 80 2.55 -6.48 11.36
CA ALA A 80 1.60 -7.31 10.63
C ALA A 80 1.52 -6.91 9.16
N THR A 81 0.91 -7.78 8.35
CA THR A 81 0.59 -7.52 6.94
C THR A 81 -0.89 -7.67 6.63
N SER A 82 -1.70 -7.82 7.68
CA SER A 82 -3.15 -7.83 7.61
C SER A 82 -3.77 -7.48 8.96
N ILE A 83 -5.01 -7.02 8.92
CA ILE A 83 -5.84 -6.76 10.10
C ILE A 83 -7.29 -7.12 9.79
N ASN A 84 -8.01 -7.59 10.81
CA ASN A 84 -9.45 -7.80 10.76
C ASN A 84 -10.13 -6.68 11.53
N ILE A 85 -11.08 -6.01 10.88
CA ILE A 85 -11.85 -4.90 11.41
C ILE A 85 -13.32 -5.32 11.41
N THR A 86 -13.96 -5.26 12.57
CA THR A 86 -15.41 -5.45 12.64
C THR A 86 -16.09 -4.21 12.09
N VAL A 87 -16.94 -4.36 11.08
CA VAL A 87 -17.71 -3.25 10.51
C VAL A 87 -18.74 -2.81 11.54
N ASP A 88 -18.64 -1.56 11.96
CA ASP A 88 -19.64 -0.89 12.79
C ASP A 88 -20.69 -0.19 11.90
N PRO A 89 -21.96 -0.65 11.89
CA PRO A 89 -23.02 -0.02 11.11
C PRO A 89 -23.32 1.43 11.52
N ALA A 90 -22.93 1.85 12.74
CA ALA A 90 -23.09 3.22 13.20
C ALA A 90 -22.04 4.18 12.59
N SER A 91 -20.98 3.64 11.98
CA SER A 91 -19.89 4.37 11.35
C SER A 91 -19.91 4.16 9.82
N PRO A 92 -20.80 4.85 9.08
CA PRO A 92 -21.08 4.54 7.68
C PRO A 92 -19.93 4.86 6.71
N THR A 93 -18.96 5.65 7.16
CA THR A 93 -17.89 6.20 6.32
C THR A 93 -16.56 6.14 7.04
N VAL A 94 -15.80 5.08 6.78
CA VAL A 94 -14.46 4.85 7.30
C VAL A 94 -13.48 4.72 6.13
N PHE A 95 -12.37 5.46 6.20
CA PHE A 95 -11.30 5.42 5.20
C PHE A 95 -10.04 4.83 5.80
N TYR A 96 -9.24 4.16 4.96
CA TYR A 96 -8.00 3.52 5.36
C TYR A 96 -6.83 3.94 4.47
N ARG A 97 -5.64 4.05 5.04
CA ARG A 97 -4.39 4.23 4.30
C ARG A 97 -3.22 3.52 4.99
N LEU A 98 -2.19 3.16 4.22
CA LEU A 98 -0.91 2.69 4.75
C LEU A 98 0.09 3.86 4.84
N VAL A 99 0.85 3.92 5.94
CA VAL A 99 1.88 4.93 6.18
C VAL A 99 3.14 4.27 6.78
N TYR A 100 4.31 4.75 6.37
CA TYR A 100 5.62 4.32 6.87
C TYR A 100 6.41 5.50 7.47
N PRO A 101 7.29 5.29 8.47
CA PRO A 101 7.42 4.07 9.29
C PRO A 101 6.41 4.07 10.44
N TYR A 102 6.18 2.92 11.09
CA TYR A 102 5.55 2.89 12.42
C TYR A 102 6.39 3.75 13.39
N PRO A 103 5.79 4.72 14.12
CA PRO A 103 6.52 5.64 15.00
C PRO A 103 7.16 4.95 16.21
#